data_AF-A0A847QPM1-F1
#
_entry.id   AF-A0A847QPM1-F1
#
_cell.length_a   1.000
_cell.length_b   1.000
_cell.length_c   1.000
_cell.angle_alpha   90.00
_cell.angle_beta   90.00
_cell.angle_gamma   90.00
#
_symmetry.space_group_name_H-M   'P 1'
#
loop_
_entity.id
_entity.type
_entity.pdbx_description
1 polymer ?
#
loop_
_entity_poly.entity_id
_entity_poly.type
_entity_poly.pdbx_seq_one_letter_code
_entity_poly.pdbx_strand_id
1 'polypeptide(L)'
;MAVIVDAARCIGCGACVVECPLEAMDLVDGIAQVDPAKCDHRGKCVAVCPTDALSLPEGVQIKLATDEQPADKRSKEKQPAEKPAEPSRPKAAKVASAPAKPGEVWSGVWVVIEYNRGEVAPVSWELLGEGRKLADDLGCDLAGVLVGHEVEDVIPEAFAYGAEKVFVIDDPVLKDYRTEPYAEAITNLVRKYQPEIMLMGATAMGRDVFPVVATKMKTGLTADCTVLGIDPDTKLLLQTRPAFGGNIMATILCRKNRPQMATVRPRVMAMPERVEGRTGEIIREELNIQESDVPKKVVDFIKGDAKSIFLDKAEILVGVGLGLGSKKNMVLAEELAEVLGATLAGTRGAVEAGWITHDRQVGQTGVTVRPKVYIAIGISGAIQHLVGMETSDYIIAINNDPEAPIFRVADYGIVGDLNQVVPALTAEFKKRLQYGLAK
;
A
#
# COMPACT_ATOMS: atom_id res chain seq x y z
N MET A 1 15.25 20.46 -33.83
CA MET A 1 16.72 20.54 -34.00
C MET A 1 17.34 19.80 -32.83
N ALA A 2 18.06 18.70 -33.06
CA ALA A 2 18.57 17.81 -32.01
C ALA A 2 19.78 18.39 -31.25
N VAL A 3 20.25 17.68 -30.21
CA VAL A 3 21.54 17.94 -29.57
C VAL A 3 22.65 17.85 -30.63
N ILE A 4 23.56 18.82 -30.67
CA ILE A 4 24.64 18.86 -31.67
C ILE A 4 25.83 18.09 -31.10
N VAL A 5 26.34 17.11 -31.85
CA VAL A 5 27.54 16.35 -31.50
C VAL A 5 28.73 16.85 -32.30
N ASP A 6 29.79 17.20 -31.60
CA ASP A 6 31.10 17.51 -32.17
C ASP A 6 31.92 16.23 -32.33
N ALA A 7 31.96 15.73 -33.56
CA ALA A 7 32.69 14.51 -33.93
C ALA A 7 34.20 14.58 -33.65
N ALA A 8 34.80 15.78 -33.58
CA ALA A 8 36.23 15.94 -33.33
C ALA A 8 36.59 15.84 -31.84
N ARG A 9 35.63 16.10 -30.94
CA ARG A 9 35.81 16.04 -29.48
C ARG A 9 35.17 14.81 -28.83
N CYS A 10 34.39 14.05 -29.58
CA CYS A 10 33.73 12.85 -29.09
C CYS A 10 34.73 11.69 -28.95
N ILE A 11 34.83 11.12 -27.75
CA ILE A 11 35.70 9.98 -27.44
C ILE A 11 34.97 8.62 -27.45
N GLY A 12 33.69 8.59 -27.84
CA GLY A 12 32.94 7.33 -27.95
C GLY A 12 32.65 6.60 -26.63
N CYS A 13 32.71 7.27 -25.47
CA CYS A 13 32.60 6.62 -24.16
C CYS A 13 31.21 6.04 -23.81
N GLY A 14 30.16 6.33 -24.58
CA GLY A 14 28.81 5.79 -24.37
C GLY A 14 28.03 6.35 -23.17
N ALA A 15 28.61 7.20 -22.33
CA ALA A 15 27.93 7.75 -21.15
C ALA A 15 26.62 8.50 -21.47
N CYS A 16 26.58 9.17 -22.63
CA CYS A 16 25.40 9.90 -23.11
C CYS A 16 24.24 8.99 -23.59
N VAL A 17 24.53 7.73 -23.94
CA VAL A 17 23.52 6.74 -24.37
C VAL A 17 22.74 6.25 -23.16
N VAL A 18 23.45 5.90 -22.08
CA VAL A 18 22.86 5.38 -20.83
C VAL A 18 21.95 6.41 -20.16
N GLU A 19 22.32 7.68 -20.22
CA GLU A 19 21.59 8.77 -19.56
C GLU A 19 20.42 9.32 -20.38
N CYS A 20 20.20 8.82 -21.60
CA CYS A 20 19.09 9.28 -22.44
C CYS A 20 17.80 8.51 -22.10
N PRO A 21 16.83 9.12 -21.39
CA PRO A 21 15.58 8.44 -21.01
C PRO A 21 14.64 8.18 -22.19
N LEU A 22 14.99 8.67 -23.39
CA LEU A 22 14.22 8.53 -24.62
C LEU A 22 14.91 7.66 -25.66
N GLU A 23 16.07 7.07 -25.33
CA GLU A 23 16.85 6.23 -26.26
C GLU A 23 17.07 6.95 -27.61
N ALA A 24 17.31 8.26 -27.55
CA ALA A 24 17.53 9.12 -28.71
C ALA A 24 19.02 9.24 -29.07
N MET A 25 19.91 8.57 -28.34
CA MET A 25 21.36 8.62 -28.50
C MET A 25 21.85 7.21 -28.78
N ASP A 26 22.60 7.04 -29.86
CA ASP A 26 23.26 5.79 -30.22
C ASP A 26 24.75 6.03 -30.48
N LEU A 27 25.52 4.95 -30.50
CA LEU A 27 26.95 5.00 -30.82
C LEU A 27 27.18 4.32 -32.17
N VAL A 28 27.51 5.11 -33.18
CA VAL A 28 27.75 4.64 -34.55
C VAL A 28 29.20 4.99 -34.90
N ASP A 29 29.98 3.98 -35.30
CA ASP A 29 31.39 4.11 -35.66
C ASP A 29 32.27 4.78 -34.59
N GLY A 30 31.96 4.54 -33.31
CA GLY A 30 32.71 5.10 -32.19
C GLY A 30 32.37 6.55 -31.84
N ILE A 31 31.38 7.16 -32.50
CA ILE A 31 30.93 8.53 -32.27
C ILE A 31 29.47 8.53 -31.82
N ALA A 32 29.12 9.38 -30.86
CA ALA A 32 27.74 9.54 -30.43
C ALA A 32 26.91 10.19 -31.57
N GLN A 33 25.77 9.60 -31.87
CA GLN A 33 24.82 10.12 -32.86
C GLN A 33 23.45 10.30 -32.18
N VAL A 34 22.77 11.39 -32.49
CA VAL A 34 21.43 11.68 -31.97
C VAL A 34 20.38 11.43 -33.05
N ASP A 35 19.27 10.79 -32.68
CA ASP A 35 18.06 10.73 -33.48
C ASP A 35 17.24 12.02 -33.27
N PRO A 36 17.11 12.89 -34.30
CA PRO A 36 16.38 14.15 -34.18
C PRO A 36 14.89 14.00 -33.92
N ALA A 37 14.29 12.85 -34.24
CA ALA A 37 12.86 12.60 -34.05
C ALA A 37 12.51 12.26 -32.60
N LYS A 38 13.46 11.72 -31.83
CA LYS A 38 13.27 11.26 -30.45
C LYS A 38 13.81 12.23 -29.39
N CYS A 39 14.69 13.15 -29.76
CA CYS A 39 15.34 14.06 -28.82
C CYS A 39 14.41 15.20 -28.35
N ASP A 40 14.27 15.40 -27.04
CA ASP A 40 13.43 16.44 -26.41
C ASP A 40 14.19 17.58 -25.71
N HIS A 41 15.52 17.63 -25.89
CA HIS A 41 16.39 18.71 -25.43
C HIS A 41 16.49 18.89 -23.91
N ARG A 42 16.31 17.82 -23.13
CA ARG A 42 16.50 17.84 -21.66
C ARG A 42 17.92 18.16 -21.19
N GLY A 43 18.94 17.99 -22.04
CA GLY A 43 20.32 18.39 -21.75
C GLY A 43 21.10 17.46 -20.80
N LYS A 44 20.52 16.33 -20.34
CA LYS A 44 21.23 15.36 -19.49
C LYS A 44 22.49 14.79 -20.14
N CYS A 45 22.43 14.51 -21.43
CA CYS A 45 23.58 14.01 -22.20
C CYS A 45 24.74 15.03 -22.28
N VAL A 46 24.44 16.33 -22.27
CA VAL A 46 25.45 17.40 -22.24
C VAL A 46 26.15 17.44 -20.88
N ALA A 47 25.38 17.34 -19.78
CA ALA A 47 25.93 17.40 -18.41
C ALA A 47 26.88 16.24 -18.05
N VAL A 48 26.73 15.09 -18.71
CA VAL A 48 27.51 13.87 -18.42
C VAL A 48 28.67 13.68 -19.40
N CYS A 49 28.81 14.55 -20.42
CA CYS A 49 29.87 14.44 -21.40
C CYS A 49 31.23 14.86 -20.78
N PRO A 50 32.23 13.97 -20.66
CA PRO A 50 33.51 14.30 -20.04
C PRO A 50 34.40 15.22 -20.90
N THR A 51 34.08 15.38 -22.19
CA THR A 51 34.86 16.17 -23.15
C THR A 51 34.09 17.36 -23.73
N ASP A 52 32.90 17.66 -23.20
CA ASP A 52 32.02 18.74 -23.68
C ASP A 52 31.76 18.69 -25.20
N ALA A 53 31.73 17.47 -25.76
CA ALA A 53 31.50 17.23 -27.19
C ALA A 53 30.02 17.38 -27.61
N LEU A 54 29.11 17.57 -26.65
CA LEU A 54 27.67 17.69 -26.88
C LEU A 54 27.20 19.09 -26.53
N SER A 55 26.40 19.71 -27.40
CA SER A 55 25.85 21.05 -27.18
C SER A 55 24.38 21.14 -27.56
N LEU A 56 23.64 22.04 -26.91
CA LEU A 56 22.25 22.33 -27.27
C LEU A 56 22.21 23.42 -28.34
N PRO A 57 21.27 23.36 -29.30
CA PRO A 57 21.07 24.44 -30.27
C PRO A 57 20.69 25.75 -29.57
N GLU A 58 21.13 26.88 -30.13
CA GLU A 58 20.91 28.22 -29.57
C GLU A 58 19.41 28.50 -29.34
N GLY A 59 19.06 28.93 -28.12
CA GLY A 59 17.68 29.26 -27.73
C GLY A 59 16.97 28.23 -26.85
N VAL A 60 17.59 27.09 -26.52
CA VAL A 60 17.02 26.08 -25.60
C VAL A 60 17.47 26.33 -24.16
N GLN A 61 16.55 26.69 -23.27
CA GLN A 61 16.82 26.77 -21.83
C GLN A 61 16.82 25.38 -21.19
N ILE A 62 17.90 25.06 -20.49
CA ILE A 62 18.02 23.82 -19.72
C ILE A 62 17.04 23.86 -18.54
N LYS A 63 16.05 22.97 -18.52
CA LYS A 63 15.19 22.76 -17.34
C LYS A 63 15.89 21.84 -16.35
N LEU A 64 16.96 22.33 -15.73
CA LEU A 64 17.53 21.71 -14.54
C LEU A 64 16.70 22.15 -13.33
N ALA A 65 16.01 21.19 -12.72
CA ALA A 65 15.48 21.36 -11.37
C ALA A 65 16.65 21.19 -10.41
N THR A 66 17.28 22.30 -10.01
CA THR A 66 18.25 22.33 -8.91
C THR A 66 17.52 22.81 -7.66
N ASP A 67 17.14 21.86 -6.81
CA ASP A 67 17.04 22.08 -5.37
C ASP A 67 18.44 22.42 -4.86
N GLU A 68 18.67 23.67 -4.46
CA GLU A 68 19.62 24.08 -3.43
C GLU A 68 19.61 25.61 -3.27
N GLN A 69 19.16 26.08 -2.11
CA GLN A 69 19.64 27.36 -1.55
C GLN A 69 20.02 27.17 -0.08
N PRO A 70 21.05 27.92 0.39
CA PRO A 70 21.78 27.60 1.60
C PRO A 70 21.17 28.23 2.85
N ALA A 71 21.55 27.65 3.98
CA ALA A 71 21.24 28.10 5.33
C ALA A 71 21.66 29.56 5.57
N ASP A 72 20.75 30.38 6.09
CA ASP A 72 21.09 31.65 6.73
C ASP A 72 20.53 31.74 8.15
N LYS A 73 21.39 32.22 9.03
CA LYS A 73 21.22 32.31 10.48
C LYS A 73 20.31 33.50 10.81
N ARG A 74 19.23 33.28 11.57
CA ARG A 74 18.67 34.34 12.43
C ARG A 74 18.15 33.80 13.76
N SER A 75 18.71 34.43 14.79
CA SER A 75 18.44 34.49 16.22
C SER A 75 17.08 34.04 16.78
N LYS A 76 17.22 33.34 17.93
CA LYS A 76 16.27 33.06 19.00
C LYS A 76 15.24 34.18 19.27
N GLU A 77 13.98 33.78 19.42
CA GLU A 77 13.13 34.15 20.56
C GLU A 77 12.01 33.12 20.75
N LYS A 78 11.81 32.68 22.01
CA LYS A 78 10.80 31.69 22.44
C LYS A 78 9.51 32.41 22.83
N GLN A 79 8.36 31.92 22.37
CA GLN A 79 7.07 32.09 23.04
C GLN A 79 6.23 30.79 22.96
N PRO A 80 5.30 30.56 23.92
CA PRO A 80 4.93 29.23 24.40
C PRO A 80 3.81 28.54 23.60
N ALA A 81 3.74 27.22 23.80
CA ALA A 81 2.85 26.28 23.13
C ALA A 81 1.36 26.47 23.47
N GLU A 82 0.53 26.53 22.42
CA GLU A 82 -0.92 26.27 22.47
C GLU A 82 -1.25 24.89 21.88
N LYS A 83 -2.31 24.29 22.42
CA LYS A 83 -2.77 22.90 22.21
C LYS A 83 -3.15 22.59 20.76
N PRO A 84 -3.01 21.34 20.26
CA PRO A 84 -3.50 20.99 18.94
C PRO A 84 -5.03 20.91 18.91
N ALA A 85 -5.63 21.70 18.01
CA ALA A 85 -7.02 21.60 17.60
C ALA A 85 -7.23 20.42 16.62
N GLU A 86 -8.47 19.93 16.57
CA GLU A 86 -8.96 18.87 15.68
C GLU A 86 -8.60 19.12 14.20
N PRO A 87 -8.37 18.06 13.39
CA PRO A 87 -7.98 18.22 12.00
C PRO A 87 -9.16 18.70 11.13
N SER A 88 -9.28 20.01 11.00
CA SER A 88 -10.12 20.65 9.98
C SER A 88 -9.58 20.39 8.58
N ARG A 89 -10.46 19.95 7.67
CA ARG A 89 -10.24 19.80 6.21
C ARG A 89 -9.39 20.97 5.66
N PRO A 90 -8.21 20.75 5.08
CA PRO A 90 -7.43 21.83 4.49
C PRO A 90 -8.13 22.34 3.23
N LYS A 91 -8.35 23.65 3.17
CA LYS A 91 -8.86 24.36 1.99
C LYS A 91 -7.81 24.26 0.87
N ALA A 92 -8.20 23.68 -0.26
CA ALA A 92 -7.36 23.52 -1.44
C ALA A 92 -6.94 24.88 -2.02
N ALA A 93 -5.64 25.01 -2.33
CA ALA A 93 -5.12 26.11 -3.10
C ALA A 93 -5.58 25.99 -4.57
N LYS A 94 -6.27 27.01 -5.07
CA LYS A 94 -6.76 27.09 -6.46
C LYS A 94 -5.57 27.07 -7.43
N VAL A 95 -5.41 25.98 -8.17
CA VAL A 95 -4.52 25.90 -9.34
C VAL A 95 -5.31 25.28 -10.49
N ALA A 96 -5.45 26.05 -11.57
CA ALA A 96 -6.20 25.66 -12.77
C ALA A 96 -5.72 24.32 -13.33
N SER A 97 -6.66 23.40 -13.52
CA SER A 97 -6.47 22.14 -14.23
C SER A 97 -6.22 22.43 -15.71
N ALA A 98 -5.20 21.80 -16.29
CA ALA A 98 -5.07 21.75 -17.73
C ALA A 98 -6.17 20.81 -18.28
N PRO A 99 -6.97 21.22 -19.27
CA PRO A 99 -8.03 20.38 -19.80
C PRO A 99 -7.43 19.14 -20.48
N ALA A 100 -8.08 17.99 -20.26
CA ALA A 100 -7.81 16.76 -21.00
C ALA A 100 -7.85 17.03 -22.51
N LYS A 101 -6.97 16.35 -23.26
CA LYS A 101 -6.96 16.44 -24.72
C LYS A 101 -8.34 16.06 -25.28
N PRO A 102 -8.82 16.72 -26.34
CA PRO A 102 -10.12 16.38 -26.93
C PRO A 102 -10.03 15.00 -27.57
N GLY A 103 -10.77 14.01 -27.04
CA GLY A 103 -10.97 12.71 -27.69
C GLY A 103 -10.80 11.45 -26.83
N GLU A 104 -10.24 11.54 -25.61
CA GLU A 104 -10.14 10.39 -24.71
C GLU A 104 -11.06 10.59 -23.51
N VAL A 105 -12.25 9.98 -23.54
CA VAL A 105 -13.18 9.99 -22.40
C VAL A 105 -12.77 8.85 -21.47
N TRP A 106 -11.73 9.08 -20.67
CA TRP A 106 -11.38 8.17 -19.57
C TRP A 106 -12.52 8.23 -18.55
N SER A 107 -13.16 7.10 -18.26
CA SER A 107 -14.30 7.06 -17.35
C SER A 107 -14.38 5.74 -16.59
N GLY A 108 -14.86 5.81 -15.35
CA GLY A 108 -15.03 4.65 -14.48
C GLY A 108 -13.94 4.50 -13.42
N VAL A 109 -14.35 3.93 -12.28
CA VAL A 109 -13.49 3.56 -11.16
C VAL A 109 -13.28 2.06 -11.21
N TRP A 110 -12.03 1.62 -11.26
CA TRP A 110 -11.68 0.20 -11.29
C TRP A 110 -11.03 -0.23 -9.98
N VAL A 111 -11.48 -1.37 -9.45
CA VAL A 111 -10.87 -2.01 -8.29
C VAL A 111 -10.34 -3.38 -8.72
N VAL A 112 -9.04 -3.59 -8.59
CA VAL A 112 -8.42 -4.89 -8.87
C VAL A 112 -8.67 -5.81 -7.67
N ILE A 113 -9.38 -6.91 -7.92
CA ILE A 113 -9.69 -7.92 -6.92
C ILE A 113 -8.52 -8.89 -6.86
N GLU A 114 -7.85 -8.91 -5.71
CA GLU A 114 -6.72 -9.79 -5.47
C GLU A 114 -7.22 -11.21 -5.21
N TYR A 115 -7.06 -12.08 -6.20
CA TYR A 115 -7.39 -13.49 -6.13
C TYR A 115 -6.11 -14.34 -6.17
N ASN A 116 -6.00 -15.29 -5.25
CA ASN A 116 -4.89 -16.25 -5.23
C ASN A 116 -5.38 -17.61 -4.73
N ARG A 117 -5.31 -18.64 -5.58
CA ARG A 117 -5.59 -20.04 -5.23
C ARG A 117 -6.93 -20.27 -4.51
N GLY A 118 -8.02 -19.66 -5.01
CA GLY A 118 -9.36 -19.81 -4.44
C GLY A 118 -9.68 -18.85 -3.29
N GLU A 119 -8.72 -18.04 -2.84
CA GLU A 119 -8.93 -17.06 -1.77
C GLU A 119 -8.82 -15.64 -2.32
N VAL A 120 -9.76 -14.78 -1.90
CA VAL A 120 -9.73 -13.35 -2.20
C VAL A 120 -9.18 -12.59 -1.00
N ALA A 121 -8.30 -11.63 -1.23
CA ALA A 121 -7.84 -10.76 -0.17
C ALA A 121 -8.99 -9.84 0.30
N PRO A 122 -9.30 -9.76 1.62
CA PRO A 122 -10.41 -8.96 2.14
C PRO A 122 -10.35 -7.47 1.77
N VAL A 123 -9.13 -6.94 1.56
CA VAL A 123 -8.91 -5.56 1.09
C VAL A 123 -9.61 -5.26 -0.23
N SER A 124 -9.83 -6.25 -1.08
CA SER A 124 -10.56 -6.09 -2.34
C SER A 124 -12.01 -5.64 -2.09
N TRP A 125 -12.65 -6.20 -1.07
CA TRP A 125 -14.03 -5.90 -0.68
C TRP A 125 -14.14 -4.53 0.00
N GLU A 126 -13.19 -4.21 0.88
CA GLU A 126 -13.05 -2.86 1.46
C GLU A 126 -12.92 -1.80 0.36
N LEU A 127 -12.15 -2.10 -0.69
CA LEU A 127 -11.94 -1.18 -1.81
C LEU A 127 -13.13 -1.05 -2.75
N LEU A 128 -13.96 -2.07 -2.90
CA LEU A 128 -15.22 -1.92 -3.63
C LEU A 128 -16.17 -0.95 -2.90
N GLY A 129 -16.22 -1.03 -1.58
CA GLY A 129 -17.01 -0.10 -0.77
C GLY A 129 -16.56 1.35 -0.91
N GLU A 130 -15.26 1.61 -0.80
CA GLU A 130 -14.72 2.96 -0.98
C GLU A 130 -14.78 3.40 -2.45
N GLY A 131 -14.52 2.49 -3.39
CA GLY A 131 -14.64 2.70 -4.83
C GLY A 131 -16.04 3.12 -5.24
N ARG A 132 -17.09 2.59 -4.60
CA ARG A 132 -18.49 3.00 -4.83
C ARG A 132 -18.73 4.45 -4.45
N LYS A 133 -18.24 4.89 -3.28
CA LYS A 133 -18.34 6.30 -2.86
C LYS A 133 -17.63 7.21 -3.85
N LEU A 134 -16.43 6.82 -4.29
CA LEU A 134 -15.67 7.57 -5.28
C LEU A 134 -16.39 7.61 -6.65
N ALA A 135 -17.02 6.51 -7.05
CA ALA A 135 -17.79 6.41 -8.28
C ALA A 135 -19.06 7.30 -8.22
N ASP A 136 -19.75 7.35 -7.07
CA ASP A 136 -20.91 8.21 -6.83
C ASP A 136 -20.54 9.70 -6.89
N ASP A 137 -19.41 10.08 -6.30
CA ASP A 137 -18.88 11.45 -6.34
C ASP A 137 -18.46 11.87 -7.77
N LEU A 138 -17.94 10.95 -8.58
CA LEU A 138 -17.62 11.20 -10.00
C LEU A 138 -18.86 11.16 -10.92
N GLY A 139 -19.91 10.43 -10.51
CA GLY A 139 -21.06 10.09 -11.35
C GLY A 139 -20.72 9.06 -12.44
N CYS A 140 -19.89 8.05 -12.13
CA CYS A 140 -19.49 6.99 -13.07
C CYS A 140 -19.72 5.59 -12.51
N ASP A 141 -19.54 4.57 -13.36
CA ASP A 141 -19.71 3.18 -12.98
C ASP A 141 -18.51 2.67 -12.15
N LEU A 142 -18.77 1.75 -11.22
CA LEU A 142 -17.74 0.99 -10.50
C LEU A 142 -17.52 -0.36 -11.17
N ALA A 143 -16.28 -0.66 -11.55
CA ALA A 143 -15.90 -1.95 -12.09
C ALA A 143 -14.90 -2.71 -11.20
N GLY A 144 -15.12 -4.01 -11.03
CA GLY A 144 -14.14 -4.95 -10.50
C GLY A 144 -13.28 -5.52 -11.63
N VAL A 145 -11.99 -5.71 -11.40
CA VAL A 145 -11.09 -6.42 -12.33
C VAL A 145 -10.60 -7.67 -11.63
N LEU A 146 -10.97 -8.84 -12.16
CA LEU A 146 -10.65 -10.15 -11.63
C LEU A 146 -9.75 -10.88 -12.63
N VAL A 147 -8.54 -11.20 -12.18
CA VAL A 147 -7.50 -11.86 -12.98
C VAL A 147 -7.08 -13.10 -12.22
N GLY A 148 -7.21 -14.27 -12.83
CA GLY A 148 -6.87 -15.53 -12.17
C GLY A 148 -7.21 -16.76 -13.01
N HIS A 149 -7.39 -17.89 -12.33
CA HIS A 149 -7.85 -19.14 -12.92
C HIS A 149 -9.00 -19.72 -12.08
N GLU A 150 -10.06 -20.21 -12.74
CA GLU A 150 -11.26 -20.74 -12.09
C GLU A 150 -11.89 -19.72 -11.13
N VAL A 151 -12.14 -18.50 -11.63
CA VAL A 151 -12.57 -17.36 -10.81
C VAL A 151 -14.09 -17.16 -10.74
N GLU A 152 -14.87 -18.07 -11.35
CA GLU A 152 -16.32 -17.94 -11.49
C GLU A 152 -17.06 -17.82 -10.15
N ASP A 153 -16.60 -18.52 -9.11
CA ASP A 153 -17.24 -18.53 -7.79
C ASP A 153 -17.17 -17.17 -7.08
N VAL A 154 -16.20 -16.33 -7.44
CA VAL A 154 -15.93 -15.02 -6.82
C VAL A 154 -16.76 -13.90 -7.45
N ILE A 155 -17.20 -14.08 -8.70
CA ILE A 155 -17.93 -13.05 -9.46
C ILE A 155 -19.21 -12.60 -8.73
N PRO A 156 -20.09 -13.50 -8.22
CA PRO A 156 -21.28 -13.10 -7.48
C PRO A 156 -20.96 -12.31 -6.21
N GLU A 157 -19.84 -12.61 -5.56
CA GLU A 157 -19.40 -11.92 -4.36
C GLU A 157 -18.96 -10.47 -4.66
N ALA A 158 -18.25 -10.26 -5.77
CA ALA A 158 -17.88 -8.91 -6.22
C ALA A 158 -19.12 -8.02 -6.48
N PHE A 159 -20.17 -8.58 -7.06
CA PHE A 159 -21.45 -7.86 -7.26
C PHE A 159 -22.16 -7.56 -5.94
N ALA A 160 -22.13 -8.49 -4.99
CA ALA A 160 -22.74 -8.29 -3.67
C ALA A 160 -22.10 -7.15 -2.88
N TYR A 161 -20.81 -6.88 -3.10
CA TYR A 161 -20.08 -5.76 -2.50
C TYR A 161 -20.12 -4.46 -3.32
N GLY A 162 -20.88 -4.42 -4.42
CA GLY A 162 -21.27 -3.18 -5.09
C GLY A 162 -20.59 -2.88 -6.42
N ALA A 163 -19.81 -3.81 -6.99
CA ALA A 163 -19.39 -3.69 -8.39
C ALA A 163 -20.63 -3.70 -9.31
N GLU A 164 -20.62 -2.87 -10.35
CA GLU A 164 -21.65 -2.87 -11.41
C GLU A 164 -21.18 -3.62 -12.66
N LYS A 165 -19.87 -3.59 -12.90
CA LYS A 165 -19.21 -4.31 -13.98
C LYS A 165 -18.09 -5.16 -13.39
N VAL A 166 -17.87 -6.36 -13.91
CA VAL A 166 -16.70 -7.17 -13.54
C VAL A 166 -15.99 -7.61 -14.82
N PHE A 167 -14.77 -7.13 -14.99
CA PHE A 167 -13.86 -7.59 -16.02
C PHE A 167 -13.17 -8.86 -15.54
N VAL A 168 -13.34 -9.95 -16.27
CA VAL A 168 -12.81 -11.26 -15.92
C VAL A 168 -11.82 -11.71 -16.96
N ILE A 169 -10.62 -12.06 -16.51
CA ILE A 169 -9.64 -12.81 -17.29
C ILE A 169 -9.40 -14.12 -16.54
N ASP A 170 -9.90 -15.21 -17.11
CA ASP A 170 -9.67 -16.57 -16.65
C ASP A 170 -8.72 -17.27 -17.63
N ASP A 171 -7.50 -17.55 -17.18
CA ASP A 171 -6.52 -18.26 -17.99
C ASP A 171 -5.66 -19.21 -17.11
N PRO A 172 -5.38 -20.45 -17.54
CA PRO A 172 -4.52 -21.38 -16.80
C PRO A 172 -3.13 -20.82 -16.45
N VAL A 173 -2.57 -19.92 -17.26
CA VAL A 173 -1.29 -19.25 -17.02
C VAL A 173 -1.35 -18.39 -15.75
N LEU A 174 -2.53 -17.94 -15.35
CA LEU A 174 -2.74 -17.07 -14.18
C LEU A 174 -3.00 -17.84 -12.89
N LYS A 175 -2.97 -19.18 -12.92
CA LYS A 175 -3.19 -20.05 -11.75
C LYS A 175 -2.29 -19.72 -10.57
N ASP A 176 -1.00 -19.50 -10.84
CA ASP A 176 -0.03 -19.04 -9.85
C ASP A 176 0.31 -17.58 -10.10
N TYR A 177 0.30 -16.78 -9.03
CA TYR A 177 0.66 -15.37 -9.12
C TYR A 177 2.08 -15.20 -9.67
N ARG A 178 2.17 -14.46 -10.78
CA ARG A 178 3.41 -14.06 -11.44
C ARG A 178 3.24 -12.63 -11.92
N THR A 179 4.27 -11.80 -11.68
CA THR A 179 4.19 -10.37 -11.93
C THR A 179 3.92 -10.05 -13.41
N GLU A 180 4.62 -10.70 -14.35
CA GLU A 180 4.54 -10.37 -15.77
C GLU A 180 3.18 -10.69 -16.41
N PRO A 181 2.62 -11.92 -16.27
CA PRO A 181 1.30 -12.24 -16.82
C PRO A 181 0.18 -11.36 -16.23
N TYR A 182 0.19 -11.14 -14.92
CA TYR A 182 -0.81 -10.29 -14.26
C TYR A 182 -0.70 -8.84 -14.71
N ALA A 183 0.51 -8.29 -14.81
CA ALA A 183 0.71 -6.93 -15.26
C ALA A 183 0.28 -6.74 -16.73
N GLU A 184 0.53 -7.71 -17.61
CA GLU A 184 0.11 -7.66 -19.00
C GLU A 184 -1.41 -7.78 -19.15
N ALA A 185 -2.04 -8.69 -18.39
CA ALA A 185 -3.50 -8.84 -18.33
C ALA A 185 -4.18 -7.52 -17.97
N ILE A 186 -3.75 -6.91 -16.85
CA ILE A 186 -4.31 -5.64 -16.37
C ILE A 186 -4.03 -4.53 -17.39
N THR A 187 -2.80 -4.43 -17.91
CA THR A 187 -2.42 -3.39 -18.87
C THR A 187 -3.27 -3.45 -20.15
N ASN A 188 -3.57 -4.65 -20.66
CA ASN A 188 -4.39 -4.82 -21.86
C ASN A 188 -5.83 -4.34 -21.62
N LEU A 189 -6.41 -4.65 -20.47
CA LEU A 189 -7.72 -4.12 -20.08
C LEU A 189 -7.71 -2.60 -19.97
N VAL A 190 -6.70 -2.01 -19.31
CA VAL A 190 -6.58 -0.56 -19.16
C VAL A 190 -6.51 0.14 -20.52
N ARG A 191 -5.74 -0.42 -21.47
CA ARG A 191 -5.59 0.15 -22.81
C ARG A 191 -6.89 0.09 -23.61
N LYS A 192 -7.69 -0.97 -23.44
CA LYS A 192 -8.94 -1.18 -24.18
C LYS A 192 -10.09 -0.32 -23.65
N TYR A 193 -10.25 -0.23 -22.33
CA TYR A 193 -11.42 0.40 -21.70
C TYR A 193 -11.14 1.75 -21.04
N GLN A 194 -9.87 2.14 -20.91
CA GLN A 194 -9.45 3.48 -20.46
C GLN A 194 -10.13 3.98 -19.16
N PRO A 195 -9.94 3.31 -18.01
CA PRO A 195 -10.52 3.74 -16.73
C PRO A 195 -9.90 5.03 -16.19
N GLU A 196 -10.69 5.87 -15.51
CA GLU A 196 -10.15 7.10 -14.93
C GLU A 196 -9.32 6.84 -13.66
N ILE A 197 -9.82 5.97 -12.78
CA ILE A 197 -9.21 5.64 -11.49
C ILE A 197 -8.99 4.12 -11.40
N MET A 198 -7.86 3.71 -10.85
CA MET A 198 -7.57 2.31 -10.56
C MET A 198 -7.04 2.14 -9.14
N LEU A 199 -7.67 1.24 -8.38
CA LEU A 199 -7.34 0.95 -6.98
C LEU A 199 -6.96 -0.52 -6.82
N MET A 200 -5.99 -0.78 -5.94
CA MET A 200 -5.59 -2.13 -5.54
C MET A 200 -5.16 -2.14 -4.08
N GLY A 201 -5.19 -3.28 -3.40
CA GLY A 201 -4.68 -3.40 -2.04
C GLY A 201 -3.15 -3.20 -1.99
N ALA A 202 -2.65 -2.62 -0.90
CA ALA A 202 -1.22 -2.52 -0.64
C ALA A 202 -0.67 -3.82 -0.02
N THR A 203 -1.06 -4.98 -0.56
CA THR A 203 -0.55 -6.30 -0.17
C THR A 203 0.78 -6.60 -0.86
N ALA A 204 1.38 -7.77 -0.58
CA ALA A 204 2.56 -8.21 -1.31
C ALA A 204 2.31 -8.30 -2.83
N MET A 205 1.10 -8.71 -3.24
CA MET A 205 0.71 -8.78 -4.65
C MET A 205 0.55 -7.39 -5.25
N GLY A 206 -0.24 -6.52 -4.62
CA GLY A 206 -0.52 -5.19 -5.17
C GLY A 206 0.68 -4.26 -5.14
N ARG A 207 1.60 -4.40 -4.18
CA ARG A 207 2.86 -3.63 -4.17
C ARG A 207 3.87 -4.10 -5.21
N ASP A 208 3.67 -5.29 -5.79
CA ASP A 208 4.53 -5.87 -6.83
C ASP A 208 4.00 -5.59 -8.24
N VAL A 209 2.74 -5.96 -8.54
CA VAL A 209 2.18 -5.83 -9.91
C VAL A 209 1.88 -4.38 -10.29
N PHE A 210 1.36 -3.58 -9.37
CA PHE A 210 0.79 -2.27 -9.67
C PHE A 210 1.82 -1.21 -10.11
N PRO A 211 3.05 -1.17 -9.54
CA PRO A 211 4.14 -0.35 -10.07
C PRO A 211 4.55 -0.71 -11.50
N VAL A 212 4.50 -2.01 -11.86
CA VAL A 212 4.80 -2.47 -13.23
C VAL A 212 3.75 -1.95 -14.21
N VAL A 213 2.47 -2.06 -13.85
CA VAL A 213 1.35 -1.51 -14.64
C VAL A 213 1.47 0.01 -14.79
N ALA A 214 1.77 0.72 -13.69
CA ALA A 214 1.95 2.18 -13.71
C ALA A 214 3.08 2.62 -14.66
N THR A 215 4.19 1.87 -14.67
CA THR A 215 5.34 2.12 -15.55
C THR A 215 4.99 1.86 -17.01
N LYS A 216 4.31 0.74 -17.32
CA LYS A 216 3.84 0.41 -18.68
C LYS A 216 2.85 1.44 -19.23
N MET A 217 1.98 1.97 -18.38
CA MET A 217 1.00 3.01 -18.73
C MET A 217 1.57 4.44 -18.65
N LYS A 218 2.81 4.61 -18.18
CA LYS A 218 3.46 5.92 -17.96
C LYS A 218 2.58 6.86 -17.12
N THR A 219 1.98 6.35 -16.05
CA THR A 219 1.11 7.12 -15.16
C THR A 219 1.66 7.17 -13.72
N GLY A 220 1.04 8.02 -12.89
CA GLY A 220 1.38 8.16 -11.48
C GLY A 220 0.71 7.09 -10.61
N LEU A 221 1.47 6.56 -9.65
CA LEU A 221 1.01 5.62 -8.63
C LEU A 221 1.33 6.16 -7.23
N THR A 222 0.31 6.30 -6.38
CA THR A 222 0.54 6.55 -4.94
C THR A 222 0.44 5.26 -4.15
N ALA A 223 1.48 4.94 -3.40
CA ALA A 223 1.52 3.72 -2.61
C ALA A 223 0.89 3.92 -1.22
N ASP A 224 0.27 2.85 -0.68
CA ASP A 224 -0.11 2.74 0.74
C ASP A 224 -0.96 3.92 1.25
N CYS A 225 -2.00 4.26 0.47
CA CYS A 225 -2.95 5.31 0.80
C CYS A 225 -3.82 4.91 1.98
N THR A 226 -4.16 5.90 2.79
CA THR A 226 -5.03 5.75 3.97
C THR A 226 -6.34 6.49 3.82
N VAL A 227 -6.35 7.59 3.08
CA VAL A 227 -7.59 8.33 2.79
C VAL A 227 -7.62 8.62 1.31
N LEU A 228 -8.74 8.30 0.69
CA LEU A 228 -9.07 8.64 -0.67
C LEU A 228 -10.23 9.65 -0.65
N GLY A 229 -10.28 10.50 -1.66
CA GLY A 229 -11.38 11.43 -1.84
C GLY A 229 -11.29 12.09 -3.20
N ILE A 230 -12.37 12.73 -3.61
CA ILE A 230 -12.40 13.46 -4.88
C ILE A 230 -12.47 14.94 -4.57
N ASP A 231 -11.65 15.71 -5.30
CA ASP A 231 -11.77 17.15 -5.30
C ASP A 231 -13.01 17.56 -6.10
N PRO A 232 -14.02 18.22 -5.49
CA PRO A 232 -15.27 18.57 -6.15
C PRO A 232 -15.06 19.55 -7.33
N ASP A 233 -13.99 20.36 -7.31
CA ASP A 233 -13.74 21.35 -8.36
C ASP A 233 -12.96 20.72 -9.53
N THR A 234 -11.93 19.93 -9.22
CA THR A 234 -11.01 19.39 -10.25
C THR A 234 -11.35 17.97 -10.70
N LYS A 235 -12.26 17.28 -9.99
CA LYS A 235 -12.58 15.85 -10.15
C LYS A 235 -11.36 14.91 -10.08
N LEU A 236 -10.25 15.37 -9.51
CA LEU A 236 -9.04 14.57 -9.34
C LEU A 236 -9.10 13.76 -8.04
N LEU A 237 -8.44 12.61 -8.04
CA LEU A 237 -8.33 11.74 -6.88
C LEU A 237 -7.28 12.30 -5.91
N LEU A 238 -7.74 12.72 -4.73
CA LEU A 238 -6.93 13.11 -3.58
C LEU A 238 -6.44 11.84 -2.87
N GLN A 239 -5.15 11.54 -3.03
CA GLN A 239 -4.54 10.31 -2.51
C GLN A 239 -3.69 10.66 -1.28
N THR A 240 -4.23 10.44 -0.08
CA THR A 240 -3.54 10.79 1.16
C THR A 240 -2.84 9.57 1.75
N ARG A 241 -1.51 9.66 1.89
CA ARG A 241 -0.67 8.62 2.48
C ARG A 241 0.23 9.16 3.60
N PRO A 242 0.52 8.33 4.61
CA PRO A 242 1.58 8.62 5.58
C PRO A 242 2.96 8.48 4.93
N ALA A 243 3.83 9.46 5.11
CA ALA A 243 5.26 9.43 4.76
C ALA A 243 6.11 9.52 6.03
N PHE A 244 7.41 9.23 5.91
CA PHE A 244 8.37 9.32 7.02
C PHE A 244 7.93 8.57 8.29
N GLY A 245 7.52 7.30 8.12
CA GLY A 245 7.10 6.44 9.23
C GLY A 245 5.76 6.81 9.86
N GLY A 246 4.95 7.66 9.21
CA GLY A 246 3.64 8.10 9.75
C GLY A 246 3.62 9.55 10.23
N ASN A 247 4.77 10.20 10.35
CA ASN A 247 4.87 11.55 10.91
C ASN A 247 4.32 12.66 9.99
N ILE A 248 4.25 12.40 8.68
CA ILE A 248 3.78 13.39 7.71
C ILE A 248 2.66 12.76 6.90
N MET A 249 1.50 13.42 6.85
CA MET A 249 0.41 13.06 5.95
C MET A 249 0.54 13.88 4.68
N ALA A 250 0.75 13.22 3.54
CA ALA A 250 0.89 13.86 2.24
C ALA A 250 -0.29 13.50 1.34
N THR A 251 -0.97 14.50 0.80
CA THR A 251 -2.01 14.34 -0.22
C THR A 251 -1.39 14.57 -1.60
N ILE A 252 -1.38 13.52 -2.41
CA ILE A 252 -0.75 13.49 -3.73
C ILE A 252 -1.86 13.45 -4.80
N LEU A 253 -1.63 14.14 -5.91
CA LEU A 253 -2.59 14.31 -7.01
C LEU A 253 -1.93 14.00 -8.35
N CYS A 254 -2.55 13.13 -9.16
CA CYS A 254 -2.12 12.86 -10.53
C CYS A 254 -2.88 13.76 -11.52
N ARG A 255 -2.32 14.93 -11.82
CA ARG A 255 -3.03 15.97 -12.59
C ARG A 255 -3.16 15.69 -14.10
N LYS A 256 -2.17 15.02 -14.70
CA LYS A 256 -2.01 14.97 -16.17
C LYS A 256 -2.09 13.58 -16.77
N ASN A 257 -1.85 12.54 -15.98
CA ASN A 257 -1.73 11.18 -16.48
C ASN A 257 -2.95 10.35 -16.06
N ARG A 258 -3.27 9.34 -16.87
CA ARG A 258 -4.36 8.40 -16.66
C ARG A 258 -3.87 6.97 -16.94
N PRO A 259 -4.39 5.94 -16.26
CA PRO A 259 -5.32 6.02 -15.12
C PRO A 259 -4.67 6.63 -13.87
N GLN A 260 -5.46 7.23 -12.97
CA GLN A 260 -4.99 7.65 -11.65
C GLN A 260 -4.91 6.40 -10.76
N MET A 261 -3.70 5.97 -10.39
CA MET A 261 -3.49 4.72 -9.68
C MET A 261 -3.15 4.95 -8.21
N ALA A 262 -3.76 4.17 -7.31
CA ALA A 262 -3.42 4.16 -5.90
C ALA A 262 -3.45 2.74 -5.33
N THR A 263 -2.43 2.36 -4.55
CA THR A 263 -2.58 1.22 -3.63
C THR A 263 -3.08 1.71 -2.28
N VAL A 264 -3.99 0.96 -1.68
CA VAL A 264 -4.64 1.33 -0.41
C VAL A 264 -4.26 0.35 0.68
N ARG A 265 -3.93 0.88 1.85
CA ARG A 265 -3.58 0.07 3.00
C ARG A 265 -4.76 -0.83 3.41
N PRO A 266 -4.54 -2.14 3.58
CA PRO A 266 -5.57 -3.04 4.10
C PRO A 266 -6.11 -2.58 5.46
N ARG A 267 -7.39 -2.81 5.73
CA ARG A 267 -8.09 -2.50 6.99
C ARG A 267 -8.21 -1.00 7.32
N VAL A 268 -7.96 -0.12 6.36
CA VAL A 268 -8.23 1.32 6.56
C VAL A 268 -9.62 1.70 6.11
N MET A 269 -10.12 1.08 5.04
CA MET A 269 -11.45 1.35 4.53
C MET A 269 -12.46 0.43 5.23
N ALA A 270 -13.66 0.96 5.50
CA ALA A 270 -14.71 0.18 6.12
C ALA A 270 -15.24 -0.87 5.12
N MET A 271 -15.41 -2.10 5.59
CA MET A 271 -16.04 -3.15 4.79
C MET A 271 -17.52 -2.78 4.54
N PRO A 272 -17.96 -2.70 3.28
CA PRO A 272 -19.35 -2.39 2.96
C PRO A 272 -20.28 -3.54 3.41
N GLU A 273 -21.54 -3.22 3.68
CA GLU A 273 -22.57 -4.24 3.91
C GLU A 273 -22.79 -5.06 2.63
N ARG A 274 -22.78 -6.38 2.78
CA ARG A 274 -23.04 -7.30 1.68
C ARG A 274 -24.53 -7.25 1.33
N VAL A 275 -24.84 -6.90 0.09
CA VAL A 275 -26.22 -6.89 -0.42
C VAL A 275 -26.39 -8.04 -1.40
N GLU A 276 -27.04 -9.12 -0.95
CA GLU A 276 -27.33 -10.28 -1.79
C GLU A 276 -28.33 -9.92 -2.90
N GLY A 277 -28.15 -10.52 -4.08
CA GLY A 277 -29.04 -10.34 -5.23
C GLY A 277 -28.71 -9.17 -6.17
N ARG A 278 -27.62 -8.43 -5.92
CA ARG A 278 -27.09 -7.49 -6.92
C ARG A 278 -26.54 -8.25 -8.12
N THR A 279 -26.94 -7.84 -9.31
CA THR A 279 -26.46 -8.34 -10.59
C THR A 279 -25.80 -7.21 -11.35
N GLY A 280 -24.72 -7.51 -12.08
CA GLY A 280 -24.07 -6.55 -12.95
C GLY A 280 -23.64 -7.18 -14.28
N GLU A 281 -22.87 -6.43 -15.05
CA GLU A 281 -22.37 -6.85 -16.35
C GLU A 281 -21.04 -7.60 -16.18
N ILE A 282 -20.94 -8.80 -16.77
CA ILE A 282 -19.70 -9.57 -16.79
C ILE A 282 -19.07 -9.41 -18.17
N ILE A 283 -17.85 -8.88 -18.21
CA ILE A 283 -17.08 -8.70 -19.45
C ILE A 283 -15.89 -9.64 -19.39
N ARG A 284 -15.90 -10.67 -20.25
CA ARG A 284 -14.83 -11.67 -20.33
C ARG A 284 -13.85 -11.29 -21.43
N GLU A 285 -12.57 -11.31 -21.10
CA GLU A 285 -11.49 -11.06 -22.05
C GLU A 285 -10.49 -12.22 -21.98
N GLU A 286 -9.99 -12.61 -23.15
CA GLU A 286 -9.02 -13.68 -23.28
C GLU A 286 -7.58 -13.14 -23.21
N LEU A 287 -6.71 -13.88 -22.54
CA LEU A 287 -5.30 -13.54 -22.41
C LEU A 287 -4.49 -14.25 -23.51
N ASN A 288 -3.97 -13.49 -24.47
CA ASN A 288 -3.12 -14.04 -25.53
C ASN A 288 -1.64 -14.16 -25.09
N ILE A 289 -1.36 -14.84 -23.98
CA ILE A 289 0.01 -15.09 -23.51
C ILE A 289 0.27 -16.59 -23.49
N GLN A 290 1.34 -17.03 -24.15
CA GLN A 290 1.77 -18.42 -24.05
C GLN A 290 2.64 -18.62 -22.82
N GLU A 291 2.53 -19.79 -22.18
CA GLU A 291 3.34 -20.13 -21.01
C GLU A 291 4.86 -20.10 -21.31
N SER A 292 5.23 -20.33 -22.57
CA SER A 292 6.62 -20.24 -23.06
C SER A 292 7.22 -18.84 -22.94
N ASP A 293 6.39 -17.80 -22.96
CA ASP A 293 6.84 -16.41 -22.96
C ASP A 293 7.11 -15.89 -21.54
N VAL A 294 6.74 -16.67 -20.51
CA VAL A 294 6.92 -16.30 -19.11
C VAL A 294 8.25 -16.87 -18.61
N PRO A 295 9.27 -16.04 -18.36
CA PRO A 295 10.60 -16.51 -17.98
C PRO A 295 10.62 -17.13 -16.56
N LYS A 296 9.69 -16.70 -15.69
CA LYS A 296 9.61 -17.15 -14.29
C LYS A 296 8.64 -18.32 -14.14
N LYS A 297 9.11 -19.40 -13.53
CA LYS A 297 8.29 -20.57 -13.18
C LYS A 297 8.27 -20.76 -11.67
N VAL A 298 7.07 -21.02 -11.14
CA VAL A 298 6.89 -21.38 -9.74
C VAL A 298 7.22 -22.86 -9.60
N VAL A 299 8.29 -23.17 -8.85
CA VAL A 299 8.75 -24.55 -8.67
C VAL A 299 7.98 -25.25 -7.55
N ASP A 300 7.80 -24.57 -6.43
CA ASP A 300 7.09 -25.10 -5.27
C ASP A 300 6.48 -23.97 -4.45
N PHE A 301 5.43 -24.28 -3.70
CA PHE A 301 4.79 -23.37 -2.77
C PHE A 301 4.74 -23.97 -1.37
N ILE A 302 5.62 -23.46 -0.52
CA ILE A 302 5.70 -23.87 0.87
C ILE A 302 4.72 -23.00 1.66
N LYS A 303 3.53 -23.55 1.97
CA LYS A 303 2.64 -22.96 2.98
C LYS A 303 3.38 -22.97 4.31
N GLY A 304 3.76 -21.81 4.82
CA GLY A 304 4.25 -21.71 6.19
C GLY A 304 3.18 -22.22 7.14
N ASP A 305 3.54 -23.11 8.06
CA ASP A 305 2.62 -23.61 9.08
C ASP A 305 1.93 -22.43 9.78
N ALA A 306 0.60 -22.46 9.85
CA ALA A 306 -0.23 -21.40 10.44
C ALA A 306 0.08 -21.11 11.94
N LYS A 307 1.00 -21.87 12.57
CA LYS A 307 1.51 -21.65 13.92
C LYS A 307 2.80 -20.81 13.98
N SER A 308 3.44 -20.53 12.84
CA SER A 308 4.57 -19.59 12.73
C SER A 308 4.13 -18.23 12.17
N ILE A 309 3.45 -17.46 13.03
CA ILE A 309 3.72 -16.04 13.35
C ILE A 309 3.83 -15.08 12.15
N PHE A 310 2.69 -14.77 11.53
CA PHE A 310 2.51 -13.47 10.88
C PHE A 310 1.78 -12.55 11.86
N LEU A 311 2.54 -11.87 12.71
CA LEU A 311 2.01 -10.89 13.67
C LEU A 311 1.24 -9.75 12.98
N ASP A 312 1.64 -9.41 11.76
CA ASP A 312 1.05 -8.40 10.90
C ASP A 312 -0.36 -8.77 10.42
N LYS A 313 -0.63 -10.07 10.21
CA LYS A 313 -1.93 -10.55 9.74
C LYS A 313 -2.91 -10.91 10.85
N ALA A 314 -2.43 -11.08 12.08
CA ALA A 314 -3.26 -11.45 13.21
C ALA A 314 -4.41 -10.43 13.44
N GLU A 315 -5.62 -10.93 13.67
CA GLU A 315 -6.77 -10.09 14.01
C GLU A 315 -6.80 -9.73 15.50
N ILE A 316 -6.40 -10.68 16.35
CA ILE A 316 -6.30 -10.52 17.79
C ILE A 316 -4.88 -10.86 18.21
N LEU A 317 -4.25 -9.98 18.97
CA LEU A 317 -2.92 -10.19 19.53
C LEU A 317 -2.97 -10.18 21.06
N VAL A 318 -2.31 -11.17 21.66
CA VAL A 318 -2.06 -11.21 23.10
C VAL A 318 -0.59 -10.90 23.32
N GLY A 319 -0.31 -9.68 23.77
CA GLY A 319 1.02 -9.18 24.07
C GLY A 319 1.46 -9.53 25.48
N VAL A 320 2.63 -10.16 25.63
CA VAL A 320 3.26 -10.46 26.92
C VAL A 320 4.43 -9.53 27.24
N GLY A 321 4.44 -8.99 28.45
CA GLY A 321 5.54 -8.17 28.98
C GLY A 321 6.28 -8.84 30.13
N LEU A 322 7.38 -8.21 30.55
CA LEU A 322 8.15 -8.61 31.75
C LEU A 322 7.31 -8.68 33.03
N GLY A 323 6.16 -7.98 33.07
CA GLY A 323 5.24 -8.02 34.20
C GLY A 323 4.67 -9.40 34.52
N LEU A 324 4.73 -10.37 33.59
CA LEU A 324 4.37 -11.77 33.90
C LEU A 324 5.28 -12.41 34.95
N GLY A 325 6.51 -11.91 35.13
CA GLY A 325 7.47 -12.35 36.13
C GLY A 325 8.13 -13.71 35.89
N SER A 326 7.42 -14.69 35.33
CA SER A 326 7.98 -16.04 35.10
C SER A 326 7.43 -16.73 33.85
N LYS A 327 8.23 -17.63 33.28
CA LYS A 327 7.84 -18.48 32.14
C LYS A 327 6.63 -19.38 32.46
N LYS A 328 6.37 -19.70 33.72
CA LYS A 328 5.19 -20.50 34.11
C LYS A 328 3.88 -19.76 33.86
N ASN A 329 3.90 -18.43 33.97
CA ASN A 329 2.72 -17.60 33.76
C ASN A 329 2.41 -17.39 32.27
N MET A 330 3.33 -17.74 31.37
CA MET A 330 3.08 -17.73 29.92
C MET A 330 1.93 -18.66 29.53
N VAL A 331 1.73 -19.75 30.29
CA VAL A 331 0.61 -20.68 30.08
C VAL A 331 -0.73 -19.95 30.17
N LEU A 332 -0.86 -18.93 31.03
CA LEU A 332 -2.08 -18.13 31.15
C LEU A 332 -2.36 -17.31 29.88
N ALA A 333 -1.30 -16.75 29.28
CA ALA A 333 -1.41 -16.00 28.03
C ALA A 333 -1.65 -16.93 26.84
N GLU A 334 -1.04 -18.12 26.83
CA GLU A 334 -1.26 -19.17 25.82
C GLU A 334 -2.71 -19.68 25.84
N GLU A 335 -3.26 -19.97 27.02
CA GLU A 335 -4.66 -20.39 27.16
C GLU A 335 -5.64 -19.31 26.70
N LEU A 336 -5.39 -18.04 27.05
CA LEU A 336 -6.20 -16.92 26.58
C LEU A 336 -6.12 -16.78 25.06
N ALA A 337 -4.91 -16.91 24.50
CA ALA A 337 -4.69 -16.82 23.06
C ALA A 337 -5.40 -17.96 22.31
N GLU A 338 -5.35 -19.19 22.82
CA GLU A 338 -6.03 -20.34 22.22
C GLU A 338 -7.56 -20.16 22.22
N VAL A 339 -8.14 -19.67 23.32
CA VAL A 339 -9.59 -19.43 23.42
C VAL A 339 -10.05 -18.36 22.45
N LEU A 340 -9.24 -17.34 22.21
CA LEU A 340 -9.57 -16.21 21.32
C LEU A 340 -9.16 -16.45 19.86
N GLY A 341 -8.44 -17.54 19.56
CA GLY A 341 -7.78 -17.70 18.25
C GLY A 341 -6.74 -16.61 17.97
N ALA A 342 -6.16 -16.03 19.03
CA ALA A 342 -5.22 -14.92 18.96
C ALA A 342 -3.77 -15.39 18.79
N THR A 343 -2.94 -14.55 18.19
CA THR A 343 -1.50 -14.81 18.08
C THR A 343 -0.76 -14.18 19.27
N LEU A 344 0.17 -14.94 19.85
CA LEU A 344 1.02 -14.43 20.92
C LEU A 344 2.10 -13.50 20.37
N ALA A 345 2.17 -12.32 20.97
CA ALA A 345 3.19 -11.30 20.75
C ALA A 345 3.88 -11.00 22.08
N GLY A 346 5.01 -10.31 22.05
CA GLY A 346 5.57 -9.79 23.29
C GLY A 346 6.56 -8.65 23.11
N THR A 347 6.91 -8.08 24.25
CA THR A 347 7.89 -7.00 24.35
C THR A 347 9.30 -7.54 24.16
N ARG A 348 10.25 -6.65 23.83
CA ARG A 348 11.68 -6.98 23.87
C ARG A 348 12.13 -7.63 25.18
N GLY A 349 11.58 -7.18 26.32
CA GLY A 349 11.89 -7.77 27.63
C GLY A 349 11.48 -9.25 27.75
N ALA A 350 10.38 -9.66 27.10
CA ALA A 350 9.96 -11.05 27.06
C ALA A 350 10.84 -11.92 26.13
N VAL A 351 11.41 -11.32 25.07
CA VAL A 351 12.39 -11.97 24.19
C VAL A 351 13.71 -12.18 24.92
N GLU A 352 14.23 -11.14 25.56
CA GLU A 352 15.48 -11.19 26.33
C GLU A 352 15.39 -12.17 27.51
N ALA A 353 14.20 -12.34 28.10
CA ALA A 353 13.92 -13.35 29.12
C ALA A 353 13.76 -14.78 28.58
N GLY A 354 13.80 -14.98 27.26
CA GLY A 354 13.67 -16.29 26.60
C GLY A 354 12.27 -16.89 26.67
N TRP A 355 11.23 -16.06 26.80
CA TRP A 355 9.83 -16.51 26.84
C TRP A 355 9.23 -16.61 25.44
N ILE A 356 9.64 -15.73 24.54
CA ILE A 356 9.20 -15.69 23.14
C ILE A 356 10.39 -15.52 22.20
N THR A 357 10.22 -15.88 20.94
CA THR A 357 11.23 -15.67 19.89
C THR A 357 11.21 -14.24 19.38
N HIS A 358 12.31 -13.79 18.79
CA HIS A 358 12.43 -12.43 18.23
C HIS A 358 11.37 -12.15 17.15
N ASP A 359 10.94 -13.17 16.41
CA ASP A 359 9.88 -13.05 15.38
C ASP A 359 8.52 -12.64 15.97
N ARG A 360 8.31 -12.84 17.28
CA ARG A 360 7.11 -12.44 18.02
C ARG A 360 7.27 -11.09 18.74
N GLN A 361 8.38 -10.38 18.51
CA GLN A 361 8.63 -9.10 19.16
C GLN A 361 7.81 -7.98 18.51
N VAL A 362 7.06 -7.23 19.33
CA VAL A 362 6.36 -6.02 18.90
C VAL A 362 7.10 -4.78 19.40
N GLY A 363 7.19 -3.76 18.54
CA GLY A 363 7.80 -2.46 18.87
C GLY A 363 8.67 -1.91 17.74
N GLN A 364 9.34 -0.79 18.01
CA GLN A 364 10.20 -0.04 17.10
C GLN A 364 11.34 -0.89 16.49
N THR A 365 11.89 -1.81 17.27
CA THR A 365 12.94 -2.76 16.82
C THR A 365 12.37 -4.13 16.45
N GLY A 366 11.06 -4.32 16.53
CA GLY A 366 10.35 -5.55 16.21
C GLY A 366 9.38 -5.35 15.05
N VAL A 367 8.30 -6.14 15.05
CA VAL A 367 7.21 -6.03 14.10
C VAL A 367 6.23 -4.95 14.55
N THR A 368 5.83 -4.08 13.62
CA THR A 368 4.71 -3.15 13.82
C THR A 368 3.41 -3.86 13.44
N VAL A 369 2.41 -3.81 14.33
CA VAL A 369 1.17 -4.56 14.23
C VAL A 369 -0.04 -3.65 14.29
N ARG A 370 -1.12 -4.05 13.61
CA ARG A 370 -2.42 -3.38 13.63
C ARG A 370 -3.57 -4.41 13.72
N PRO A 371 -3.71 -5.10 14.85
CA PRO A 371 -4.86 -5.97 15.10
C PRO A 371 -6.12 -5.15 15.37
N LYS A 372 -7.28 -5.83 15.27
CA LYS A 372 -8.57 -5.31 15.76
C LYS A 372 -8.54 -5.19 17.29
N VAL A 373 -7.93 -6.17 17.97
CA VAL A 373 -7.82 -6.20 19.43
C VAL A 373 -6.40 -6.55 19.84
N TYR A 374 -5.78 -5.69 20.64
CA TYR A 374 -4.49 -5.92 21.28
C TYR A 374 -4.66 -6.03 22.80
N ILE A 375 -4.34 -7.18 23.38
CA ILE A 375 -4.41 -7.42 24.83
C ILE A 375 -3.00 -7.37 25.40
N ALA A 376 -2.66 -6.28 26.09
CA ALA A 376 -1.38 -6.07 26.74
C ALA A 376 -1.38 -6.63 28.17
N ILE A 377 -0.71 -7.76 28.40
CA ILE A 377 -0.60 -8.40 29.71
C ILE A 377 0.76 -8.11 30.34
N GLY A 378 0.77 -7.34 31.43
CA GLY A 378 2.00 -7.04 32.17
C GLY A 378 3.01 -6.22 31.37
N ILE A 379 2.54 -5.35 30.49
CA ILE A 379 3.37 -4.46 29.66
C ILE A 379 3.36 -3.07 30.28
N SER A 380 4.54 -2.49 30.54
CA SER A 380 4.66 -1.12 31.08
C SER A 380 4.30 -0.03 30.07
N GLY A 381 4.47 -0.30 28.77
CA GLY A 381 4.17 0.67 27.70
C GLY A 381 5.32 1.63 27.42
N ALA A 382 6.56 1.14 27.40
CA ALA A 382 7.68 1.93 26.93
C ALA A 382 7.42 2.42 25.49
N ILE A 383 7.89 3.63 25.14
CA ILE A 383 7.66 4.26 23.82
C ILE A 383 8.08 3.31 22.69
N GLN A 384 9.18 2.58 22.88
CA GLN A 384 9.70 1.60 21.94
C GLN A 384 8.69 0.49 21.64
N HIS A 385 7.83 0.11 22.59
CA HIS A 385 6.77 -0.87 22.37
C HIS A 385 5.53 -0.22 21.74
N LEU A 386 5.11 0.93 22.27
CA LEU A 386 3.88 1.63 21.85
C LEU A 386 3.87 1.97 20.36
N VAL A 387 4.99 2.45 19.80
CA VAL A 387 5.10 2.76 18.37
C VAL A 387 4.74 1.56 17.48
N GLY A 388 4.95 0.34 17.98
CA GLY A 388 4.62 -0.88 17.25
C GLY A 388 3.16 -1.32 17.33
N MET A 389 2.32 -0.73 18.18
CA MET A 389 0.96 -1.23 18.43
C MET A 389 -0.09 -0.14 18.68
N GLU A 390 0.29 1.14 18.77
CA GLU A 390 -0.61 2.28 19.00
C GLU A 390 -1.68 2.44 17.91
N THR A 391 -1.44 1.92 16.71
CA THR A 391 -2.42 1.96 15.61
C THR A 391 -3.49 0.86 15.68
N SER A 392 -3.50 0.03 16.72
CA SER A 392 -4.53 -1.02 16.91
C SER A 392 -5.90 -0.40 17.14
N ASP A 393 -6.97 -1.06 16.69
CA ASP A 393 -8.32 -0.47 16.80
C ASP A 393 -8.84 -0.49 18.25
N TYR A 394 -8.53 -1.54 19.02
CA TYR A 394 -8.80 -1.63 20.45
C TYR A 394 -7.60 -2.14 21.22
N ILE A 395 -7.22 -1.44 22.29
CA ILE A 395 -6.12 -1.77 23.18
C ILE A 395 -6.67 -2.03 24.59
N ILE A 396 -6.47 -3.25 25.08
CA ILE A 396 -6.85 -3.69 26.42
C ILE A 396 -5.59 -3.90 27.24
N ALA A 397 -5.36 -3.14 28.29
CA ALA A 397 -4.19 -3.25 29.16
C ALA A 397 -4.53 -3.85 30.53
N ILE A 398 -3.75 -4.85 30.95
CA ILE A 398 -3.83 -5.48 32.27
C ILE A 398 -2.48 -5.29 32.95
N ASN A 399 -2.45 -4.50 34.02
CA ASN A 399 -1.23 -4.25 34.78
C ASN A 399 -1.55 -4.06 36.27
N ASN A 400 -0.60 -4.37 37.15
CA ASN A 400 -0.74 -4.15 38.58
C ASN A 400 -0.50 -2.68 38.96
N ASP A 401 0.31 -1.98 38.17
CA ASP A 401 0.71 -0.60 38.43
C ASP A 401 -0.24 0.38 37.71
N PRO A 402 -1.09 1.14 38.43
CA PRO A 402 -2.04 2.09 37.83
C PRO A 402 -1.36 3.24 37.08
N GLU A 403 -0.08 3.53 37.37
CA GLU A 403 0.67 4.63 36.72
C GLU A 403 1.41 4.17 35.45
N ALA A 404 1.21 2.93 35.01
CA ALA A 404 1.88 2.38 33.85
C ALA A 404 1.56 3.18 32.57
N PRO A 405 2.58 3.62 31.79
CA PRO A 405 2.39 4.36 30.55
C PRO A 405 1.45 3.73 29.52
N ILE A 406 1.31 2.40 29.53
CA ILE A 406 0.39 1.66 28.65
C ILE A 406 -1.06 2.15 28.78
N PHE A 407 -1.49 2.58 29.98
CA PHE A 407 -2.86 3.05 30.21
C PHE A 407 -3.18 4.38 29.51
N ARG A 408 -2.16 5.12 29.05
CA ARG A 408 -2.39 6.36 28.28
C ARG A 408 -2.88 6.08 26.85
N VAL A 409 -2.57 4.90 26.33
CA VAL A 409 -2.91 4.48 24.95
C VAL A 409 -3.97 3.38 24.96
N ALA A 410 -4.29 2.79 26.12
CA ALA A 410 -5.29 1.75 26.24
C ALA A 410 -6.72 2.31 26.23
N ASP A 411 -7.59 1.73 25.41
CA ASP A 411 -9.04 1.99 25.44
C ASP A 411 -9.68 1.40 26.71
N TYR A 412 -9.19 0.24 27.14
CA TYR A 412 -9.66 -0.43 28.35
C TYR A 412 -8.48 -0.79 29.25
N GLY A 413 -8.46 -0.23 30.46
CA GLY A 413 -7.44 -0.53 31.46
C GLY A 413 -8.00 -1.30 32.65
N ILE A 414 -7.37 -2.43 33.00
CA ILE A 414 -7.67 -3.21 34.21
C ILE A 414 -6.45 -3.15 35.12
N VAL A 415 -6.63 -2.54 36.29
CA VAL A 415 -5.63 -2.52 37.35
C VAL A 415 -5.87 -3.69 38.30
N GLY A 416 -4.98 -4.68 38.29
CA GLY A 416 -5.12 -5.85 39.16
C GLY A 416 -4.18 -7.00 38.78
N ASP A 417 -4.06 -7.97 39.69
CA ASP A 417 -3.16 -9.12 39.54
C ASP A 417 -3.48 -9.93 38.28
N LEU A 418 -2.52 -9.94 37.35
CA LEU A 418 -2.53 -10.75 36.13
C LEU A 418 -2.86 -12.23 36.38
N ASN A 419 -2.46 -12.81 37.51
CA ASN A 419 -2.76 -14.21 37.84
C ASN A 419 -4.23 -14.46 38.21
N GLN A 420 -4.99 -13.41 38.53
CA GLN A 420 -6.41 -13.50 38.85
C GLN A 420 -7.27 -13.02 37.68
N VAL A 421 -6.87 -11.89 37.08
CA VAL A 421 -7.60 -11.24 35.99
C VAL A 421 -7.57 -12.09 34.72
N VAL A 422 -6.40 -12.61 34.30
CA VAL A 422 -6.29 -13.38 33.06
C VAL A 422 -7.12 -14.67 33.11
N PRO A 423 -7.05 -15.51 34.17
CA PRO A 423 -7.91 -16.69 34.26
C PRO A 423 -9.39 -16.38 34.35
N ALA A 424 -9.79 -15.32 35.06
CA ALA A 424 -11.18 -14.91 35.16
C ALA A 424 -11.73 -14.48 33.78
N LEU A 425 -10.95 -13.73 33.02
CA LEU A 425 -11.26 -13.36 31.63
C LEU A 425 -11.35 -14.61 30.75
N THR A 426 -10.36 -15.51 30.81
CA THR A 426 -10.35 -16.75 30.02
C THR A 426 -11.58 -17.61 30.33
N ALA A 427 -11.99 -17.73 31.59
CA ALA A 427 -13.18 -18.48 31.98
C ALA A 427 -14.47 -17.86 31.44
N GLU A 428 -14.59 -16.54 31.48
CA GLU A 428 -15.75 -15.83 30.95
C GLU A 428 -15.80 -15.85 29.41
N PHE A 429 -14.64 -15.73 28.74
CA PHE A 429 -14.54 -15.90 27.29
C PHE A 429 -14.89 -17.31 26.86
N LYS A 430 -14.41 -18.35 27.56
CA LYS A 430 -14.80 -19.75 27.30
C LYS A 430 -16.32 -19.92 27.37
N LYS A 431 -16.99 -19.33 28.37
CA LYS A 431 -18.46 -19.36 28.47
C LYS A 431 -19.11 -18.63 27.30
N ARG A 432 -18.73 -17.39 27.01
CA ARG A 432 -19.40 -16.58 25.97
C ARG A 432 -19.15 -17.07 24.55
N LEU A 433 -17.95 -17.58 24.26
CA LEU A 433 -17.59 -18.11 22.94
C LEU A 433 -18.21 -19.49 22.68
N GLN A 434 -18.38 -20.33 23.71
CA GLN A 434 -19.16 -21.58 23.56
C GLN A 434 -20.65 -21.30 23.24
N TYR A 435 -21.20 -20.18 23.69
CA TYR A 435 -22.56 -19.76 23.33
C TYR A 435 -22.64 -19.03 21.97
N GLY A 436 -21.53 -18.46 21.48
CA GLY A 436 -21.47 -17.73 20.21
C GLY A 436 -21.39 -18.61 18.96
N LEU A 437 -20.96 -19.87 19.10
CA LEU A 437 -20.97 -20.87 18.01
C LEU A 437 -22.30 -21.62 17.89
N ALA A 438 -23.26 -21.37 18.79
CA ALA A 438 -24.56 -22.03 18.84
C ALA A 438 -25.73 -21.13 18.38
N LYS A 439 -25.45 -20.06 17.62
CA LYS A 439 -26.47 -19.23 16.98
C LYS A 439 -26.19 -19.02 15.50
#